data_AF-A0A1J5BEE6-F1
#
_entry.id   AF-A0A1J5BEE6-F1
#
_cell.length_a   1.000
_cell.length_b   1.000
_cell.length_c   1.000
_cell.angle_alpha   90.00
_cell.angle_beta   90.00
_cell.angle_gamma   90.00
#
_symmetry.space_group_name_H-M   'P 1'
#
loop_
_entity.id
_entity.type
_entity.pdbx_description
1 polymer ?
#
loop_
_entity_poly.entity_id
_entity_poly.type
_entity_poly.pdbx_seq_one_letter_code
_entity_poly.pdbx_strand_id
1 'polypeptide(L)'
;MMILLLTNTNIVHKSAQEFSELDPYGISMAIIAMSVVFSALVVLYLMFKYIAKIYSINFKEIISKKQKTSQELIVKKEDTTGEIAAAIATAVYLFQNQLHDFEDTVLTIKRITKTYSPWSSKIYGLRKAPK
;
A
#
# COMPACT_ATOMS: atom_id res chain seq x y z
N MET A 1 59.01 -5.99 -2.14
CA MET A 1 57.86 -6.88 -2.39
C MET A 1 57.60 -7.83 -1.21
N MET A 2 57.59 -7.32 0.03
CA MET A 2 57.41 -8.19 1.22
C MET A 2 56.74 -7.46 2.41
N ILE A 3 55.98 -6.40 2.14
CA ILE A 3 55.29 -5.61 3.19
C ILE A 3 53.76 -5.64 3.03
N LEU A 4 53.22 -6.21 1.94
CA LEU A 4 51.78 -6.20 1.65
C LEU A 4 51.00 -7.48 2.01
N LEU A 5 51.63 -8.49 2.63
CA LEU A 5 50.96 -9.78 2.92
C LEU A 5 50.46 -9.95 4.36
N LEU A 6 50.58 -8.96 5.25
CA LEU A 6 50.19 -9.10 6.66
C LEU A 6 48.84 -8.47 7.04
N THR A 7 48.09 -7.90 6.08
CA THR A 7 46.76 -7.31 6.35
C THR A 7 45.59 -8.23 6.03
N ASN A 8 45.82 -9.54 5.92
CA ASN A 8 44.73 -10.52 5.86
C ASN A 8 44.54 -11.19 7.23
N THR A 9 44.29 -10.38 8.25
CA THR A 9 43.68 -10.90 9.47
C THR A 9 42.20 -11.06 9.17
N ASN A 10 41.80 -12.32 8.99
CA ASN A 10 40.40 -12.71 9.10
C ASN A 10 39.88 -12.10 10.41
N ILE A 11 38.99 -11.11 10.30
CA ILE A 11 38.29 -10.53 11.45
C ILE A 11 37.29 -11.59 11.89
N VAL A 12 37.79 -12.67 12.49
CA VAL A 12 36.93 -13.68 13.08
C VAL A 12 36.28 -12.99 14.27
N HIS A 13 34.99 -12.70 14.12
CA HIS A 13 34.21 -12.04 15.14
C HIS A 13 34.31 -12.87 16.43
N LYS A 14 35.06 -12.35 17.41
CA LYS A 14 35.26 -12.98 18.72
C LYS A 14 33.93 -13.41 19.34
N SER A 15 32.88 -12.62 19.12
CA SER A 15 31.51 -12.90 19.53
C SER A 15 30.93 -14.17 18.90
N ALA A 16 31.16 -14.44 17.61
CA ALA A 16 30.64 -15.64 16.94
C ALA A 16 31.31 -16.93 17.45
N GLN A 17 32.61 -16.87 17.77
CA GLN A 17 33.31 -17.99 18.41
C GLN A 17 32.81 -18.24 19.84
N GLU A 18 32.61 -17.17 20.60
CA GLU A 18 32.08 -17.22 21.97
C GLU A 18 30.66 -17.83 22.02
N PHE A 19 29.80 -17.52 21.04
CA PHE A 19 28.49 -18.17 20.91
C PHE A 19 28.59 -19.66 20.58
N SER A 20 29.58 -20.07 19.78
CA SER A 20 29.80 -21.49 19.46
C SER A 20 30.36 -22.28 20.64
N GLU A 21 31.08 -21.64 21.57
CA GLU A 21 31.58 -22.26 22.80
C GLU A 21 30.48 -22.37 23.86
N LEU A 22 29.63 -21.35 23.99
CA LEU A 22 28.56 -21.29 24.99
C LEU A 22 27.32 -22.12 24.62
N ASP A 23 26.99 -22.23 23.34
CA ASP A 23 25.86 -23.05 22.85
C ASP A 23 26.24 -23.86 21.61
N PRO A 24 26.88 -25.04 21.78
CA PRO A 24 27.34 -25.89 20.69
C PRO A 24 26.21 -26.45 19.82
N TYR A 25 25.00 -26.57 20.38
CA TYR A 25 23.82 -27.10 19.68
C TYR A 25 22.93 -26.00 19.10
N GLY A 26 23.15 -24.73 19.46
CA GLY A 26 22.41 -23.57 18.95
C GLY A 26 20.95 -23.48 19.41
N ILE A 27 20.58 -24.23 20.46
CA ILE A 27 19.19 -24.34 20.93
C ILE A 27 18.73 -23.00 21.53
N SER A 28 19.59 -22.34 22.31
CA SER A 28 19.27 -21.06 22.94
C SER A 28 19.12 -19.96 21.87
N MET A 29 19.98 -19.97 20.85
CA MET A 29 19.90 -19.04 19.73
C MET A 29 18.57 -19.18 18.96
N ALA A 30 18.15 -20.42 18.70
CA ALA A 30 16.87 -20.70 18.04
C ALA A 30 15.67 -20.25 18.88
N ILE A 31 15.67 -20.52 20.19
CA ILE A 31 14.59 -20.10 21.10
C ILE A 31 14.46 -18.57 21.14
N ILE A 32 15.58 -17.86 21.24
CA ILE A 32 15.59 -16.39 21.26
C ILE A 32 15.05 -15.84 19.94
N ALA A 33 15.54 -16.35 18.81
CA ALA A 33 15.06 -15.93 17.49
C ALA A 33 13.56 -16.18 17.31
N MET A 34 13.07 -17.37 17.66
CA MET A 34 11.65 -17.72 17.56
C MET A 34 10.79 -16.87 18.51
N SER A 35 11.27 -16.60 19.73
CA SER A 35 10.58 -15.74 20.69
C SER A 35 10.45 -14.30 20.20
N VAL A 36 11.48 -13.76 19.55
CA VAL A 36 11.47 -12.39 18.99
C VAL A 36 10.51 -12.29 17.81
N VAL A 37 10.50 -13.29 16.91
CA VAL A 37 9.56 -13.33 15.78
C VAL A 37 8.11 -13.40 16.28
N PHE A 38 7.86 -14.26 17.27
CA PHE A 38 6.52 -14.41 17.85
C PHE A 38 6.06 -13.12 18.54
N SER A 39 6.93 -12.48 19.33
CA SER A 39 6.60 -11.23 20.02
C SER A 39 6.32 -10.09 19.04
N ALA A 40 7.10 -9.99 17.96
CA ALA A 40 6.86 -9.00 16.89
C ALA A 40 5.47 -9.16 16.26
N LEU A 41 5.05 -10.40 15.96
CA LEU A 41 3.72 -10.68 15.41
C LEU A 41 2.59 -10.33 16.40
N VAL A 42 2.77 -10.64 17.69
CA VAL A 42 1.80 -10.28 18.73
C VAL A 42 1.64 -8.77 18.86
N VAL A 43 2.74 -8.03 18.86
CA VAL A 43 2.72 -6.55 18.92
C VAL A 43 2.01 -5.97 17.69
N LEU A 44 2.31 -6.49 16.49
CA LEU A 44 1.66 -6.06 15.26
C LEU A 44 0.15 -6.34 15.29
N TYR A 45 -0.26 -7.52 15.77
CA TYR A 45 -1.68 -7.86 15.97
C TYR A 45 -2.36 -6.89 16.94
N LEU A 46 -1.72 -6.58 18.07
CA LEU A 46 -2.25 -5.63 19.06
C LEU A 46 -2.44 -4.24 18.46
N MET A 47 -1.46 -3.75 17.68
CA MET A 47 -1.56 -2.47 16.98
C MET A 47 -2.80 -2.41 16.09
N PHE A 48 -3.01 -3.41 15.24
CA PHE A 48 -4.21 -3.46 14.39
C PHE A 48 -5.50 -3.62 15.19
N LYS A 49 -5.50 -4.38 16.28
CA LYS A 49 -6.67 -4.56 17.15
C LYS A 49 -7.09 -3.26 17.83
N TYR A 50 -6.13 -2.47 18.33
CA TYR A 50 -6.42 -1.18 18.94
C TYR A 50 -6.88 -0.14 17.90
N ILE A 51 -6.28 -0.14 16.71
CA ILE A 51 -6.77 0.65 15.57
C ILE A 51 -8.21 0.25 15.22
N ALA A 52 -8.51 -1.03 15.04
CA ALA A 52 -9.85 -1.49 14.67
C ALA A 52 -10.90 -1.15 15.74
N LYS A 53 -10.51 -1.20 17.02
CA LYS A 53 -11.35 -0.78 18.14
C LYS A 53 -11.61 0.74 18.13
N ILE A 54 -10.62 1.57 17.85
CA ILE A 54 -10.82 3.04 17.79
C ILE A 54 -11.72 3.45 16.62
N TYR A 55 -11.58 2.79 15.46
CA TYR A 55 -12.42 3.07 14.29
C TYR A 55 -13.86 2.57 14.45
N SER A 56 -14.07 1.42 15.08
CA SER A 56 -15.43 0.84 15.24
C SER A 56 -16.29 1.54 16.29
N ILE A 57 -15.69 2.11 17.34
CA ILE A 57 -16.41 2.84 18.38
C ILE A 57 -16.92 4.20 17.86
N ASN A 58 -16.13 4.90 17.05
CA ASN A 58 -16.50 6.23 16.55
C ASN A 58 -17.56 6.18 15.43
N PHE A 59 -17.61 5.14 14.60
CA PHE A 59 -18.58 5.12 13.49
C PHE A 59 -20.01 4.81 13.94
N LYS A 60 -20.22 3.85 14.86
CA LYS A 60 -21.57 3.47 15.27
C LYS A 60 -22.25 4.51 16.17
N GLU A 61 -21.53 5.08 17.12
CA GLU A 61 -22.10 6.10 18.01
C GLU A 61 -22.31 7.44 17.28
N ILE A 62 -21.42 7.86 16.39
CA ILE A 62 -21.62 9.09 15.62
C ILE A 62 -22.78 8.94 14.64
N ILE A 63 -22.96 7.77 14.00
CA ILE A 63 -24.10 7.56 13.09
C ILE A 63 -25.43 7.49 13.84
N SER A 64 -25.50 6.86 15.02
CA SER A 64 -26.74 6.77 15.81
C SER A 64 -27.03 8.01 16.68
N LYS A 65 -26.04 8.87 16.94
CA LYS A 65 -26.19 10.12 17.71
C LYS A 65 -26.35 11.36 16.82
N LYS A 66 -25.75 11.40 15.62
CA LYS A 66 -26.37 12.00 14.40
C LYS A 66 -27.70 11.23 14.17
N GLN A 67 -28.59 11.43 13.21
CA GLN A 67 -29.95 10.82 13.29
C GLN A 67 -30.80 11.36 14.48
N LYS A 68 -30.50 11.06 15.76
CA LYS A 68 -31.25 11.58 16.93
C LYS A 68 -31.00 13.09 17.19
N THR A 69 -29.75 13.55 17.25
CA THR A 69 -29.44 14.98 17.40
C THR A 69 -29.64 15.77 16.10
N SER A 70 -29.58 15.10 14.95
CA SER A 70 -29.84 15.75 13.64
C SER A 70 -31.32 16.13 13.48
N GLN A 71 -32.26 15.31 13.95
CA GLN A 71 -33.67 15.67 13.91
C GLN A 71 -34.01 16.88 14.79
N GLU A 72 -33.36 17.04 15.95
CA GLU A 72 -33.64 18.16 16.85
C GLU A 72 -32.93 19.48 16.47
N LEU A 73 -31.72 19.42 15.90
CA LEU A 73 -30.97 20.64 15.55
C LEU A 73 -31.30 21.19 14.15
N ILE A 74 -31.79 20.36 13.21
CA ILE A 74 -32.16 20.82 11.86
C ILE A 74 -33.43 21.70 11.89
N VAL A 75 -34.30 21.56 12.89
CA VAL A 75 -35.51 22.38 13.01
C VAL A 75 -35.20 23.85 13.34
N LYS A 76 -33.98 24.19 13.76
CA LYS A 76 -33.66 25.53 14.30
C LYS A 76 -32.60 26.33 13.53
N LYS A 77 -32.19 25.94 12.33
CA LYS A 77 -31.26 26.74 11.52
C LYS A 77 -31.80 26.95 10.12
N GLU A 78 -32.44 28.12 9.98
CA GLU A 78 -32.66 28.92 8.78
C GLU A 78 -33.27 28.19 7.59
N ASP A 79 -34.41 28.73 7.14
CA ASP A 79 -35.21 28.39 5.95
C ASP A 79 -34.43 28.43 4.63
N THR A 80 -33.34 27.68 4.54
CA THR A 80 -32.76 27.26 3.26
C THR A 80 -33.45 25.95 2.91
N THR A 81 -34.69 26.09 2.45
CA THR A 81 -35.53 25.01 1.94
C THR A 81 -34.69 24.12 1.02
N GLY A 82 -34.83 22.80 1.13
CA GLY A 82 -34.07 21.83 0.31
C GLY A 82 -34.15 22.10 -1.20
N GLU A 83 -35.15 22.84 -1.65
CA GLU A 83 -35.30 23.39 -3.00
C GLU A 83 -34.13 24.29 -3.41
N ILE A 84 -33.66 25.19 -2.54
CA ILE A 84 -32.54 26.11 -2.81
C ILE A 84 -31.24 25.30 -2.95
N ALA A 85 -31.03 24.33 -2.05
CA ALA A 85 -29.87 23.45 -2.13
C ALA A 85 -29.89 22.58 -3.39
N ALA A 86 -31.06 22.08 -3.79
CA ALA A 86 -31.25 21.33 -5.04
C ALA A 86 -31.00 22.20 -6.27
N ALA A 87 -31.48 23.45 -6.27
CA ALA A 87 -31.26 24.41 -7.35
C ALA A 87 -29.77 24.74 -7.51
N ILE A 88 -29.06 24.98 -6.41
CA ILE A 88 -27.60 25.22 -6.42
C ILE A 88 -26.86 23.99 -6.94
N ALA A 89 -27.18 22.79 -6.44
CA ALA A 89 -26.55 21.55 -6.91
C ALA A 89 -26.80 21.32 -8.41
N THR A 90 -28.00 21.61 -8.89
CA THR A 90 -28.37 21.50 -10.32
C THR A 90 -27.59 22.51 -11.16
N ALA A 91 -27.47 23.76 -10.70
CA ALA A 91 -26.70 24.79 -11.39
C ALA A 91 -25.21 24.41 -11.52
N VAL A 92 -24.61 23.89 -10.45
CA VAL A 92 -23.21 23.41 -10.45
C VAL A 92 -23.03 22.23 -11.40
N TYR A 93 -23.95 21.26 -11.40
CA TYR A 93 -23.91 20.10 -12.28
C TYR A 93 -23.96 20.50 -13.77
N LEU A 94 -24.88 21.40 -14.13
CA LEU A 94 -25.02 21.89 -15.51
C LEU A 94 -23.78 22.68 -15.96
N PHE A 95 -23.20 23.49 -15.07
CA PHE A 95 -21.97 24.22 -15.37
C PHE A 95 -20.79 23.27 -15.63
N GLN A 96 -20.63 22.21 -14.82
CA GLN A 96 -19.56 21.23 -15.03
C GLN A 96 -19.73 20.46 -16.34
N ASN A 97 -20.96 20.07 -16.70
CA ASN A 97 -21.24 19.41 -17.98
C ASN A 97 -20.93 20.30 -19.19
N GLN A 98 -21.03 21.62 -19.06
CA GLN A 98 -20.68 22.56 -20.14
C GLN A 98 -19.17 22.76 -20.29
N LEU A 99 -18.38 22.50 -19.24
CA LEU A 99 -16.92 22.64 -19.27
C LEU A 99 -16.19 21.41 -19.84
N HIS A 100 -16.87 20.27 -19.97
CA HIS A 100 -16.29 19.12 -20.65
C HIS A 100 -16.30 19.37 -22.15
N ASP A 101 -15.12 19.55 -22.73
CA ASP A 101 -14.95 19.61 -24.18
C ASP A 101 -15.48 18.29 -24.79
N PHE A 102 -16.40 18.41 -25.75
CA PHE A 102 -16.86 17.27 -26.52
C PHE A 102 -15.68 16.77 -27.37
N GLU A 103 -15.07 15.68 -26.92
CA GLU A 103 -13.99 15.01 -27.66
C GLU A 103 -14.54 14.49 -29.00
N ASP A 104 -14.15 15.13 -30.10
CA ASP A 104 -14.42 14.64 -31.46
C ASP A 104 -13.80 13.23 -31.60
N THR A 105 -14.65 12.21 -31.58
CA THR A 105 -14.21 10.80 -31.59
C THR A 105 -13.84 10.34 -33.00
N VAL A 106 -13.05 11.13 -33.73
CA VAL A 106 -12.49 10.75 -35.04
C VAL A 106 -11.13 10.10 -34.84
N LEU A 107 -11.14 8.79 -34.61
CA LEU A 107 -9.92 7.98 -34.49
C LEU A 107 -9.25 7.85 -35.87
N THR A 108 -8.29 8.71 -36.18
CA THR A 108 -7.46 8.59 -37.39
C THR A 108 -6.41 7.49 -37.20
N ILE A 109 -6.76 6.25 -37.51
CA ILE A 109 -5.84 5.10 -37.44
C ILE A 109 -4.89 5.14 -38.65
N LYS A 110 -3.68 5.66 -38.46
CA LYS A 110 -2.59 5.52 -39.43
C LYS A 110 -2.09 4.07 -39.43
N ARG A 111 -2.45 3.27 -40.44
CA ARG A 111 -1.91 1.92 -40.65
C ARG A 111 -0.40 2.01 -40.90
N ILE A 112 0.41 1.83 -39.86
CA ILE A 112 1.81 1.47 -40.03
C ILE A 112 1.87 0.02 -40.53
N THR A 113 2.50 -0.21 -41.67
CA THR A 113 2.78 -1.54 -42.19
C THR A 113 3.80 -2.22 -41.28
N LYS A 114 3.30 -2.85 -40.21
CA LYS A 114 4.01 -3.70 -39.23
C LYS A 114 5.50 -3.36 -39.02
N THR A 115 5.77 -2.39 -38.15
CA THR A 115 7.04 -2.35 -37.41
C THR A 115 6.74 -2.98 -36.06
N TYR A 116 7.06 -4.27 -35.90
CA TYR A 116 6.97 -4.97 -34.62
C TYR A 116 7.56 -4.11 -33.50
N SER A 117 6.90 -4.08 -32.33
CA SER A 117 7.50 -3.46 -31.14
C SER A 117 8.73 -4.29 -30.72
N PRO A 118 9.91 -3.67 -30.53
CA PRO A 118 11.15 -4.39 -30.27
C PRO A 118 11.17 -5.12 -28.92
N TRP A 119 10.18 -4.86 -28.04
CA TRP A 119 10.15 -5.41 -26.69
C TRP A 119 9.74 -6.89 -26.63
N SER A 120 9.00 -7.39 -27.62
CA SER A 120 8.49 -8.78 -27.57
C SER A 120 8.24 -9.35 -28.98
N SER A 121 9.30 -9.50 -29.79
CA SER A 121 9.17 -10.25 -31.03
C SER A 121 9.40 -11.75 -30.79
N LYS A 122 8.39 -12.55 -31.12
CA LYS A 122 8.36 -14.02 -30.95
C LYS A 122 9.50 -14.75 -31.68
N ILE A 123 10.21 -14.08 -32.59
CA ILE A 123 11.36 -14.60 -33.33
C ILE A 123 12.56 -14.94 -32.43
N TYR A 124 12.74 -14.25 -31.30
CA TYR A 124 13.85 -14.50 -30.38
C TYR A 124 13.61 -15.68 -29.43
N GLY A 125 12.37 -16.19 -29.35
CA GLY A 125 12.00 -17.30 -28.46
C GLY A 125 12.11 -18.69 -29.07
N LEU A 126 12.50 -18.81 -30.34
CA LEU A 126 12.58 -20.10 -31.04
C LEU A 126 13.96 -20.73 -30.82
N ARG A 127 14.04 -21.77 -29.96
CA ARG A 127 15.26 -22.58 -29.77
C ARG A 127 15.57 -23.36 -31.05
N LYS A 128 16.82 -23.28 -31.53
CA LYS A 128 17.35 -24.21 -32.54
C LYS A 128 17.67 -25.55 -31.87
N ALA A 129 17.22 -26.66 -32.45
CA ALA A 129 17.56 -28.00 -31.98
C ALA A 129 19.04 -28.29 -32.26
N PRO A 130 19.79 -28.87 -31.30
CA PRO A 130 21.18 -29.27 -31.50
C PRO A 130 21.28 -30.44 -32.49
N LYS A 131 22.34 -30.45 -33.31
CA LYS A 131 22.70 -31.56 -34.21
C LYS A 131 23.42 -32.65 -33.45
#